data_AF-A0A3B7APM4-F1
#
_entry.id   AF-A0A3B7APM4-F1
#
_cell.length_a   1.000
_cell.length_b   1.000
_cell.length_c   1.000
_cell.angle_alpha   90.00
_cell.angle_beta   90.00
_cell.angle_gamma   90.00
#
_symmetry.space_group_name_H-M   'P 1'
#
loop_
_entity.id
_entity.type
_entity.pdbx_description
1 polymer ?
#
loop_
_entity_poly.entity_id
_entity_poly.type
_entity_poly.pdbx_seq_one_letter_code
_entity_poly.pdbx_strand_id
1 'polypeptide(L)' 'MKEIKNIWINNPSRKQLIVFISLWFIGITLLALVVTDLFTETLFQSKNSIVLLLMGTSTVVIFKLLLNYIKNSK' A
#
# COMPACT_ATOMS: atom_id res chain seq x y z
N MET A 1 22.12 9.30 17.63
CA MET A 1 21.52 9.15 16.29
C MET A 1 20.02 9.41 16.38
N LYS A 2 19.63 10.69 16.30
CA LYS A 2 18.24 11.12 16.15
C LYS A 2 18.08 11.59 14.70
N GLU A 3 16.86 11.59 14.15
CA GLU A 3 16.43 12.26 12.89
C GLU A 3 16.32 11.46 11.56
N ILE A 4 16.85 10.25 11.37
CA ILE A 4 16.65 9.54 10.05
C ILE A 4 15.24 8.90 9.94
N LYS A 5 14.53 8.76 11.05
CA LYS A 5 13.45 7.78 11.22
C LYS A 5 12.20 7.99 10.36
N ASN A 6 11.95 9.17 9.77
CA ASN A 6 10.67 9.45 9.08
C ASN A 6 10.75 10.25 7.78
N ILE A 7 11.94 10.55 7.25
CA ILE A 7 12.08 11.41 6.05
C ILE A 7 11.35 10.81 4.84
N TRP A 8 11.37 9.49 4.69
CA TRP A 8 10.86 8.78 3.52
C TRP A 8 9.33 8.76 3.43
N ILE A 9 8.64 8.79 4.58
CA ILE A 9 7.17 8.84 4.65
C ILE A 9 6.68 10.29 4.68
N ASN A 10 7.37 11.18 5.39
CA ASN A 10 6.95 12.56 5.56
C ASN A 10 7.38 13.47 4.41
N ASN A 11 8.41 13.08 3.66
CA ASN A 11 9.01 13.87 2.59
C ASN A 11 9.47 12.96 1.41
N PRO A 12 8.54 12.17 0.82
CA PRO A 12 8.88 11.23 -0.22
C PRO A 12 9.34 11.95 -1.50
N SER A 13 10.42 11.47 -2.12
CA SER A 13 10.78 11.88 -3.47
C SER A 13 9.84 11.24 -4.51
N ARG A 14 9.71 11.86 -5.69
CA ARG A 14 8.94 11.31 -6.84
C ARG A 14 9.30 9.85 -7.14
N LYS A 15 10.59 9.52 -7.11
CA LYS A 15 11.10 8.17 -7.40
C LYS A 15 10.64 7.16 -6.34
N GLN A 16 10.75 7.50 -5.06
CA GLN A 16 10.30 6.64 -3.96
C GLN A 16 8.80 6.38 -4.04
N LEU A 17 8.01 7.43 -4.32
CA LEU A 17 6.56 7.32 -4.45
C LEU A 17 6.16 6.35 -5.58
N ILE A 18 6.78 6.47 -6.76
CA ILE A 18 6.52 5.56 -7.88
C ILE A 18 6.86 4.11 -7.48
N VAL A 19 8.02 3.87 -6.89
CA VAL A 19 8.45 2.52 -6.48
C VAL A 19 7.47 1.91 -5.47
N PHE A 20 7.08 2.65 -4.43
CA PHE A 20 6.17 2.14 -3.40
C PHE A 20 4.75 1.89 -3.95
N ILE A 21 4.24 2.78 -4.82
CA ILE A 21 2.94 2.58 -5.46
C ILE A 21 2.97 1.37 -6.39
N SER A 22 4.00 1.22 -7.23
CA SER A 22 4.13 0.06 -8.12
C SER A 22 4.22 -1.23 -7.33
N LEU A 23 5.04 -1.26 -6.27
CA LEU A 23 5.18 -2.43 -5.41
C LEU A 23 3.88 -2.78 -4.71
N TRP A 24 3.16 -1.78 -4.17
CA TRP A 24 1.86 -1.98 -3.55
C TRP A 24 0.82 -2.51 -4.53
N PHE A 25 0.77 -1.95 -5.75
CA PHE A 25 -0.16 -2.37 -6.78
C PHE A 25 0.07 -3.83 -7.16
N ILE A 26 1.30 -4.21 -7.46
CA ILE A 26 1.68 -5.60 -7.76
C ILE A 26 1.33 -6.52 -6.57
N GLY A 27 1.67 -6.09 -5.36
CA GLY A 27 1.40 -6.83 -4.13
C GLY A 27 -0.08 -7.11 -3.94
N ILE A 28 -0.94 -6.08 -4.01
CA ILE A 28 -2.39 -6.24 -3.88
C ILE A 28 -2.98 -7.09 -5.00
N THR A 29 -2.51 -6.92 -6.25
CA THR A 29 -3.00 -7.74 -7.36
C THR A 29 -2.67 -9.22 -7.14
N LEU A 30 -1.44 -9.56 -6.74
CA LEU A 30 -1.08 -10.95 -6.43
C LEU A 30 -1.92 -11.49 -5.27
N LEU A 31 -2.06 -10.70 -4.21
CA LEU A 31 -2.84 -11.09 -3.04
C LEU A 31 -4.31 -11.35 -3.42
N ALA A 32 -4.89 -10.50 -4.26
CA ALA A 32 -6.25 -10.64 -4.75
C ALA A 32 -6.40 -11.93 -5.58
N LEU A 33 -5.47 -12.20 -6.49
CA LEU A 33 -5.49 -13.39 -7.34
C LEU A 33 -5.41 -14.68 -6.52
N VAL A 34 -4.52 -14.73 -5.52
CA VAL A 34 -4.35 -15.92 -4.66
C VAL A 34 -5.61 -16.17 -3.83
N VAL A 35 -6.24 -15.11 -3.34
CA VAL A 35 -7.32 -15.22 -2.34
C VAL A 35 -8.68 -15.42 -2.98
N THR A 36 -8.83 -14.96 -4.23
CA THR A 36 -10.03 -15.20 -5.02
C THR A 36 -9.94 -16.42 -5.93
N ASP A 37 -8.85 -17.19 -5.87
CA ASP A 37 -8.55 -18.26 -6.83
C ASP A 37 -8.82 -17.79 -8.27
N LEU A 38 -8.06 -16.77 -8.70
CA LEU A 38 -8.23 -16.10 -10.00
C LEU A 38 -9.62 -15.48 -10.23
N PHE A 39 -10.20 -14.84 -9.22
CA PHE A 39 -11.54 -14.22 -9.24
C PHE A 39 -12.72 -15.18 -9.34
N THR A 40 -12.51 -16.48 -9.10
CA THR A 40 -13.60 -17.46 -8.98
C THR A 40 -14.35 -17.35 -7.66
N GLU A 41 -13.66 -16.92 -6.60
CA GLU A 41 -14.19 -16.69 -5.27
C GLU A 41 -14.26 -15.20 -4.89
N THR A 42 -15.19 -14.84 -4.00
CA THR A 42 -15.26 -13.47 -3.48
C THR A 42 -14.16 -13.17 -2.47
N LEU A 43 -13.61 -11.95 -2.52
CA LEU A 43 -12.64 -11.44 -1.54
C LEU A 43 -13.23 -11.29 -0.13
N PHE A 44 -14.53 -11.04 -0.02
CA PHE A 44 -15.22 -10.70 1.23
C PHE A 44 -15.69 -11.92 2.04
N GLN A 45 -14.89 -12.99 2.06
CA GLN A 45 -15.17 -14.16 2.90
C GLN A 45 -14.51 -14.03 4.27
N SER A 46 -15.13 -14.60 5.31
CA SER A 46 -14.55 -14.57 6.67
C SER A 46 -13.17 -15.23 6.73
N LYS A 47 -12.94 -16.27 5.91
CA LYS A 47 -11.65 -16.96 5.75
C LYS A 47 -10.53 -16.04 5.24
N ASN A 48 -10.90 -14.94 4.55
CA ASN A 48 -9.99 -13.97 3.95
C ASN A 48 -9.86 -12.68 4.77
N SER A 49 -10.42 -12.65 5.99
CA SER A 49 -10.43 -11.46 6.86
C SER A 49 -9.04 -10.88 7.14
N ILE A 50 -8.03 -11.73 7.38
CA ILE A 50 -6.64 -11.31 7.60
C ILE A 50 -6.05 -10.65 6.35
N VAL A 51 -6.33 -11.21 5.18
CA VAL A 51 -5.88 -10.69 3.89
C VAL A 51 -6.50 -9.33 3.63
N LEU A 52 -7.81 -9.18 3.86
CA LEU A 52 -8.51 -7.90 3.73
C LEU A 52 -7.94 -6.83 4.66
N LEU A 53 -7.59 -7.20 5.90
CA LEU A 53 -6.93 -6.30 6.84
C LEU A 53 -5.55 -5.87 6.33
N LEU A 54 -4.77 -6.81 5.81
CA LEU A 54 -3.46 -6.54 5.20
C LEU A 54 -3.57 -5.59 3.99
N MET A 55 -4.53 -5.84 3.09
CA MET A 55 -4.84 -4.97 1.97
C MET A 55 -5.26 -3.57 2.44
N GLY A 56 -6.15 -3.48 3.43
CA GLY A 56 -6.62 -2.21 3.97
C GLY A 56 -5.50 -1.39 4.61
N THR A 57 -4.72 -1.99 5.50
CA THR A 57 -3.60 -1.30 6.18
C THR A 57 -2.52 -0.84 5.21
N SER A 58 -2.16 -1.67 4.21
CA SER A 58 -1.20 -1.27 3.17
C SER A 58 -1.73 -0.12 2.31
N THR A 59 -3.03 -0.12 1.99
CA THR A 59 -3.69 0.98 1.26
C THR A 59 -3.62 2.28 2.04
N VAL A 60 -3.87 2.26 3.35
CA VAL A 60 -3.79 3.44 4.22
C VAL A 60 -2.37 4.03 4.23
N VAL A 61 -1.34 3.19 4.25
CA VAL A 61 0.07 3.64 4.21
C VAL A 61 0.39 4.33 2.89
N ILE A 62 0.00 3.75 1.76
CA ILE A 62 0.20 4.36 0.43
C ILE A 62 -0.59 5.66 0.28
N PHE A 63 -1.84 5.68 0.77
CA PHE A 63 -2.66 6.88 0.77
C PHE A 63 -2.01 8.03 1.54
N LYS A 64 -1.47 7.73 2.73
CA LYS A 64 -0.71 8.71 3.52
C LYS A 64 0.55 9.19 2.79
N LEU A 65 1.27 8.30 2.11
CA LEU A 65 2.47 8.62 1.34
C LEU A 65 2.14 9.55 0.15
N LEU A 66 1.03 9.30 -0.54
CA LEU A 66 0.50 10.18 -1.59
C LEU A 66 0.12 11.57 -1.06
N LEU A 67 -0.63 11.63 0.05
CA LEU A 67 -1.02 12.90 0.67
C LEU A 67 0.20 13.73 1.10
N ASN A 68 1.20 13.09 1.70
CA ASN A 68 2.43 13.76 2.13
C ASN A 68 3.25 14.29 0.94
N TYR A 69 3.30 13.54 -0.17
CA TYR A 69 3.93 14.01 -1.40
C TYR A 69 3.22 15.25 -1.98
N ILE A 70 1.89 15.22 -2.07
CA ILE A 70 1.10 16.35 -2.58
C ILE A 70 1.27 17.57 -1.67
N LYS A 71 1.26 17.37 -0.35
CA LYS A 71 1.42 18.45 0.63
C LYS A 71 2.78 19.13 0.55
N ASN A 72 3.87 18.39 0.33
CA ASN A 72 5.22 18.96 0.25
C ASN A 72 5.64 19.40 -1.16
N SER A 73 4.91 18.98 -2.20
CA SER A 73 5.11 19.47 -3.56
C SER A 73 4.44 20.84 -3.79
N LYS A 74 3.75 21.38 -2.78
CA LYS A 74 3.11 22.70 -2.78
C LYS A 74 3.98 23.68 -2.00
#